data_AF-A0A7J4EES0-F1
#
_entry.id   AF-A0A7J4EES0-F1
#
_cell.length_a   1.000
_cell.length_b   1.000
_cell.length_c   1.000
_cell.angle_alpha   90.00
_cell.angle_beta   90.00
_cell.angle_gamma   90.00
#
_symmetry.space_group_name_H-M   'P 1'
#
loop_
_entity.id
_entity.type
_entity.pdbx_description
1 polymer ?
#
loop_
_entity_poly.entity_id
_entity_poly.type
_entity_poly.pdbx_seq_one_letter_code
_entity_poly.pdbx_strand_id
1 'polypeptide(L)' 'MGCTMEEQNRKGSFCRVKNRIDIVGRVIRMDDKFVCLDVPHFKGSLEYPLSLVEFIENGSFLQKEKNIP' A
#
# COMPACT_ATOMS: atom_id res chain seq x y z
N MET A 1 -5.62 -13.37 -18.73
CA MET A 1 -5.61 -13.05 -17.29
C MET A 1 -4.29 -12.38 -17.00
N GLY A 2 -4.24 -11.05 -17.15
CA GLY A 2 -3.04 -10.29 -16.85
C GLY A 2 -3.09 -9.91 -15.38
N CYS A 3 -2.21 -10.49 -14.57
CA CYS A 3 -1.91 -9.91 -13.26
C CYS A 3 -1.11 -8.63 -13.54
N THR A 4 -1.74 -7.46 -13.36
CA THR A 4 -1.10 -6.16 -13.51
C THR A 4 0.06 -6.07 -12.52
N MET A 5 1.28 -5.88 -13.05
CA MET A 5 2.55 -5.83 -12.29
C MET A 5 2.67 -4.58 -11.39
N GLU A 6 1.57 -3.87 -11.15
CA GLU A 6 1.45 -2.70 -10.27
C GLU A 6 1.34 -3.14 -8.79
N GLU A 7 0.90 -4.37 -8.56
CA GLU A 7 0.59 -4.90 -7.23
C GLU A 7 1.84 -5.33 -6.44
N GLN A 8 2.97 -5.55 -7.11
CA GLN A 8 4.17 -6.08 -6.48
C GLN A 8 5.14 -5.02 -5.92
N ASN A 9 4.98 -3.73 -6.26
CA ASN A 9 6.01 -2.71 -6.02
C ASN A 9 5.65 -1.65 -4.95
N ARG A 10 4.80 -1.99 -3.97
CA ARG A 10 4.51 -1.12 -2.81
C ARG A 10 4.95 -1.71 -1.45
N LYS A 11 5.60 -2.88 -1.45
CA LYS A 11 6.23 -3.44 -0.24
C LYS A 11 7.37 -2.51 0.20
N GLY A 12 7.32 -2.05 1.44
CA GLY A 12 8.25 -1.08 2.00
C GLY A 12 7.77 0.38 1.98
N SER A 13 6.69 0.70 1.28
CA SER A 13 6.04 2.01 1.35
C SER A 13 5.36 2.23 2.69
N PHE A 14 5.09 3.48 3.05
CA PHE A 14 4.29 3.81 4.23
C PHE A 14 2.85 4.09 3.83
N CYS A 15 1.92 3.58 4.63
CA CYS A 15 0.50 3.91 4.52
C CYS A 15 -0.01 4.50 5.82
N ARG A 16 -1.01 5.36 5.68
CA ARG A 16 -1.81 5.89 6.77
C ARG A 16 -3.24 5.38 6.67
N VAL A 17 -3.85 5.04 7.79
CA VAL A 17 -5.28 4.68 7.81
C VAL A 17 -6.12 5.97 7.77
N LYS A 18 -7.00 6.12 6.78
CA LYS A 18 -7.85 7.31 6.61
C LYS A 18 -8.73 7.59 7.83
N ASN A 19 -9.28 6.52 8.41
CA ASN A 19 -10.16 6.60 9.58
C ASN A 19 -9.41 6.85 10.90
N ARG A 20 -8.10 6.60 10.93
CA ARG A 20 -7.24 6.82 12.11
C ARG A 20 -5.89 7.35 11.64
N ILE A 21 -5.79 8.68 11.55
CA ILE A 21 -4.58 9.37 11.09
C ILE A 21 -3.35 9.10 11.96
N ASP A 22 -3.55 8.63 13.20
CA ASP A 22 -2.49 8.22 14.14
C ASP A 22 -1.84 6.88 13.76
N ILE A 23 -2.50 6.08 12.90
CA ILE A 23 -1.97 4.80 12.45
C ILE A 23 -1.23 5.00 11.13
N VAL A 24 0.08 5.04 11.24
CA VAL A 24 1.01 5.00 10.11
C VAL A 24 1.89 3.77 10.26
N GLY A 25 1.97 2.97 9.20
CA GLY A 25 2.76 1.74 9.21
C GLY A 25 3.44 1.47 7.87
N ARG A 26 4.47 0.63 7.92
CA ARG A 26 5.16 0.15 6.73
C ARG A 26 4.38 -1.01 6.11
N VAL A 27 4.17 -0.97 4.81
CA VAL A 27 3.57 -2.07 4.07
C VAL A 27 4.53 -3.25 4.03
N ILE A 28 4.20 -4.32 4.74
CA ILE A 28 4.95 -5.58 4.70
C ILE A 28 4.35 -6.56 3.70
N ARG A 29 3.05 -6.46 3.45
CA ARG A 29 2.31 -7.28 2.49
C ARG A 29 1.12 -6.50 1.97
N MET A 30 0.76 -6.73 0.73
CA MET A 30 -0.39 -6.13 0.06
C MET A 30 -0.95 -7.16 -0.91
N ASP A 31 -2.27 -7.20 -0.99
CA ASP A 31 -3.08 -7.99 -1.91
C ASP A 31 -4.10 -7.03 -2.56
N ASP A 32 -4.84 -7.44 -3.60
CA ASP A 32 -5.83 -6.61 -4.34
C ASP A 32 -6.86 -5.84 -3.47
N LYS A 33 -7.13 -6.34 -2.25
CA LYS A 33 -8.19 -5.82 -1.37
C LYS A 33 -7.67 -5.28 -0.03
N PHE A 34 -6.54 -5.79 0.43
CA PHE A 34 -6.06 -5.57 1.79
C PHE A 34 -4.58 -5.23 1.80
N VAL A 35 -4.16 -4.49 2.80
CA VAL A 35 -2.77 -4.16 3.08
C VAL A 35 -2.43 -4.52 4.51
N CYS A 36 -1.33 -5.22 4.70
CA CYS A 36 -0.76 -5.50 6.01
C CYS A 36 0.34 -4.48 6.32
N LEU A 37 0.12 -3.76 7.42
CA LEU A 37 0.99 -2.72 7.93
C LEU A 37 1.73 -3.22 9.17
N ASP A 38 3.03 -3.01 9.18
CA ASP A 38 3.86 -3.06 10.37
C ASP A 38 3.85 -1.66 11.01
N VAL A 39 3.16 -1.54 12.13
CA VAL A 39 2.97 -0.26 12.83
C VAL A 39 3.95 -0.20 14.00
N PRO A 40 4.80 0.83 14.08
CA PRO A 40 5.69 1.00 15.22
C PRO A 40 4.84 1.07 16.49
N HIS A 41 5.28 0.42 17.56
CA HIS A 41 4.56 0.27 18.83
C HIS A 41 3.39 -0.74 18.86
N PHE A 42 3.08 -1.39 17.74
CA PHE A 42 2.16 -2.53 17.72
C PHE A 42 2.94 -3.84 17.59
N LYS A 43 2.72 -4.78 18.52
CA LYS A 43 3.38 -6.09 18.48
C LYS A 43 2.59 -7.02 17.55
N GLY A 44 2.81 -6.87 16.24
CA GLY A 44 2.15 -7.64 15.19
C GLY A 44 1.97 -6.84 13.91
N SER A 45 1.18 -7.38 12.98
CA SER A 45 0.79 -6.68 11.75
C SER A 45 -0.70 -6.34 11.78
N LEU A 46 -1.07 -5.17 11.27
CA LEU A 46 -2.46 -4.76 11.11
C LEU A 46 -2.88 -4.88 9.66
N GLU A 47 -3.98 -5.58 9.41
CA GLU A 47 -4.58 -5.69 8.08
C GLU A 47 -5.71 -4.67 7.93
N TYR A 48 -5.67 -3.88 6.86
CA TYR A 48 -6.71 -2.92 6.53
C TYR A 48 -7.13 -3.03 5.07
N PRO A 49 -8.41 -2.77 4.74
CA PRO A 49 -8.85 -2.63 3.36
C PRO A 49 -8.13 -1.46 2.67
N LEU A 50 -7.73 -1.64 1.41
CA LEU A 50 -7.10 -0.58 0.62
C LEU A 50 -7.94 0.69 0.52
N SER A 51 -9.27 0.55 0.51
CA SER A 51 -10.21 1.68 0.52
C SER A 51 -10.03 2.61 1.74
N LEU A 52 -9.62 2.03 2.88
CA LEU A 52 -9.49 2.72 4.16
C LEU A 52 -8.06 3.20 4.46
N VAL A 53 -7.12 2.98 3.56
CA VAL A 53 -5.75 3.46 3.70
C VAL A 53 -5.38 4.44 2.59
N GLU A 54 -4.37 5.24 2.86
CA GLU A 54 -3.79 6.21 1.93
C GLU A 54 -2.27 6.00 1.92
N PHE A 55 -1.72 5.77 0.73
CA PHE A 55 -0.28 5.59 0.56
C PHE A 55 0.39 6.95 0.62
N ILE A 56 1.40 7.08 1.49
CA ILE A 56 2.23 8.26 1.56
C ILE A 56 3.33 8.09 0.51
N GLU A 57 3.03 8.46 -0.74
CA GLU A 57 4.03 8.50 -1.81
C GLU A 57 4.92 9.73 -1.62
N ASN A 58 6.19 9.52 -1.28
CA ASN A 58 7.22 10.55 -1.46
C ASN A 58 7.38 10.76 -2.96
N GLY A 59 7.07 11.97 -3.44
CA GLY A 59 6.84 12.29 -4.84
C GLY A 59 7.79 11.59 -5.82
N SER A 60 7.21 10.72 -6.66
CA SER A 60 7.75 10.26 -7.94
C SER A 60 6.59 9.73 -8.77
N PHE A 61 5.64 10.62 -9.10
CA PHE A 61 4.53 10.30 -9.97
C PHE A 61 5.04 10.06 -11.42
N LEU A 62 4.71 8.87 -11.95
CA LEU A 62 4.59 8.48 -13.36
C LEU A 62 5.86 8.17 -14.20
N GLN A 63 5.95 6.91 -14.66
CA GLN A 63 5.54 6.47 -16.02
C GLN A 63 5.85 4.96 -16.16
N LYS A 64 5.07 4.12 -16.85
CA LYS A 64 4.46 4.37 -18.17
C LYS A 64 3.35 3.35 -18.46
N GLU A 65 2.15 3.87 -18.59
CA GLU A 65 1.13 3.33 -19.48
C GLU A 65 1.68 3.37 -20.92
N LYS A 66 1.75 2.21 -21.59
CA LYS A 66 1.56 1.99 -23.05
C LYS A 66 2.23 0.70 -23.52
N ASN A 67 1.44 -0.35 -23.74
CA ASN A 67 1.39 -1.03 -25.05
C ASN A 67 0.15 -1.93 -25.14
N ILE A 68 -0.89 -1.44 -25.81
CA ILE A 68 -1.95 -2.22 -26.45
C ILE A 68 -1.74 -1.93 -27.96
N PRO A 69 -1.83 -2.95 -28.84
CA PRO A 69 -0.86 -3.25 -29.91
C PRO A 69 -0.80 -2.26 -31.08
#